data_AF-A0A4U1JFI1-F1
#
_entry.id   AF-A0A4U1JFI1-F1
#
_cell.length_a   1.000
_cell.length_b   1.000
_cell.length_c   1.000
_cell.angle_alpha   90.00
_cell.angle_beta   90.00
_cell.angle_gamma   90.00
#
_symmetry.space_group_name_H-M   'P 1'
#
loop_
_entity.id
_entity.type
_entity.pdbx_description
1 polymer ?
#
loop_
_entity_poly.entity_id
_entity_poly.type
_entity_poly.pdbx_seq_one_letter_code
_entity_poly.pdbx_strand_id
1 'polypeptide(L)'
;MRLSVITSTALAGGALTLLGASLFGCGAETSDVFQTGGSAGAGNSTNTGGSAGAGGQAGAGGGQGGDGGGQGGAGAGMSGSEDCLDGKDNDGDGDVDCEDADCTAGFTCVDEAPAGWSYAWTAEGDAPPPSCGNGPAPEELFTDPAGAAACSACTCGDLQGGACSMPGLQCHPNSGNCFGGGESWTSAFQSGATCVKPTDLLGFAALLSCRLNGSAMVTSPGSCPPSVSDFQNKEPFAGRILACAAKTSNGGCGAGAACAPKPAMDTESLCIRQEGDHACPDGFTQTVSYKSATDTRACSACSCAPPTTCTGGQYRFFDYDMCTEGGDNPIAVDSNTCRNVGASLDSSTWSIQQVLATPSGGCTATGGQPTGELSPEGAVTFCCK
;
A
#
# COMPACT_ATOMS: atom_id res chain seq x y z
N MET A 1 -5.62 -5.51 -41.68
CA MET A 1 -7.08 -5.60 -41.93
C MET A 1 -7.64 -6.83 -41.22
N ARG A 2 -8.14 -6.66 -39.99
CA ARG A 2 -9.05 -7.60 -39.34
C ARG A 2 -10.08 -6.75 -38.60
N LEU A 3 -11.31 -6.84 -39.09
CA LEU A 3 -12.46 -6.05 -38.70
C LEU A 3 -13.21 -6.85 -37.63
N SER A 4 -13.15 -6.43 -36.37
CA SER A 4 -13.97 -7.00 -35.29
C SER A 4 -15.11 -6.04 -34.98
N VAL A 5 -16.31 -6.49 -35.33
CA VAL A 5 -17.60 -5.88 -34.99
C VAL A 5 -17.94 -6.32 -33.56
N ILE A 6 -18.06 -5.36 -32.64
CA ILE A 6 -18.63 -5.61 -31.31
C ILE A 6 -19.98 -4.90 -31.26
N THR A 7 -21.03 -5.70 -31.27
CA THR A 7 -22.43 -5.33 -31.05
C THR A 7 -22.67 -4.98 -29.59
N SER A 8 -23.21 -3.78 -29.36
CA SER A 8 -23.76 -3.33 -28.07
C SER A 8 -25.08 -4.03 -27.77
N THR A 9 -25.23 -4.55 -26.55
CA THR A 9 -26.53 -4.84 -25.94
C THR A 9 -26.62 -4.12 -24.60
N ALA A 10 -27.52 -3.14 -24.56
CA ALA A 10 -27.99 -2.51 -23.34
C ALA A 10 -28.95 -3.45 -22.62
N LEU A 11 -28.76 -3.66 -21.31
CA LEU A 11 -29.79 -4.23 -20.44
C LEU A 11 -30.11 -3.24 -19.32
N ALA A 12 -31.41 -3.02 -19.18
CA ALA A 12 -32.05 -2.08 -18.30
C ALA A 12 -32.25 -2.65 -16.89
N GLY A 13 -32.27 -1.74 -15.91
CA GLY A 13 -33.33 -1.64 -14.90
C GLY A 13 -33.44 -2.77 -13.87
N GLY A 14 -32.90 -2.53 -12.68
CA GLY A 14 -33.25 -3.26 -11.47
C GLY A 14 -33.32 -2.30 -10.29
N ALA A 15 -34.53 -1.93 -9.89
CA ALA A 15 -34.82 -1.15 -8.69
C ALA A 15 -34.53 -1.98 -7.43
N LEU A 16 -33.70 -1.46 -6.53
CA LEU A 16 -33.45 -2.08 -5.23
C LEU A 16 -34.04 -1.19 -4.12
N THR A 17 -35.12 -1.68 -3.52
CA THR A 17 -35.84 -1.11 -2.39
C THR A 17 -35.02 -1.30 -1.11
N LEU A 18 -34.60 -0.19 -0.47
CA LEU A 18 -34.04 -0.19 0.88
C LEU A 18 -35.17 -0.30 1.91
N LEU A 19 -35.18 -1.40 2.67
CA LEU A 19 -35.91 -1.49 3.94
C LEU A 19 -35.00 -1.01 5.07
N GLY A 20 -35.41 0.09 5.72
CA GLY A 20 -34.80 0.57 6.95
C GLY A 20 -35.16 -0.29 8.14
N ALA A 21 -34.18 -0.55 8.99
CA ALA A 21 -34.38 -1.01 10.36
C ALA A 21 -33.57 -0.11 11.29
N SER A 22 -34.29 0.77 11.98
CA SER A 22 -33.79 1.60 13.07
C SER A 22 -33.70 0.73 14.33
N LEU A 23 -32.50 0.60 14.91
CA LEU A 23 -32.34 0.12 16.28
C LEU A 23 -31.76 1.24 17.14
N PHE A 24 -32.65 1.81 17.95
CA PHE A 24 -32.32 2.47 19.21
C PHE A 24 -31.72 1.44 20.19
N GLY A 25 -30.66 1.82 20.88
CA GLY A 25 -30.11 1.05 22.00
C GLY A 25 -29.20 1.93 22.85
N CYS A 26 -29.63 2.16 24.09
CA CYS A 26 -29.04 3.02 25.11
C CYS A 26 -27.60 2.67 25.51
N GLY A 27 -26.93 3.66 26.12
CA GLY A 27 -25.56 3.59 26.60
C GLY A 27 -25.37 2.88 27.95
N ALA A 28 -24.11 2.89 28.38
CA ALA A 28 -23.69 2.94 29.78
C ALA A 28 -22.20 3.31 29.82
N GLU A 29 -21.87 4.27 30.68
CA GLU A 29 -20.53 4.61 31.11
C GLU A 29 -19.92 3.46 31.94
N THR A 30 -18.59 3.31 31.93
CA THR A 30 -17.80 3.12 33.16
C THR A 30 -16.34 3.44 32.86
N SER A 31 -15.81 4.36 33.65
CA SER A 31 -14.39 4.54 33.93
C SER A 31 -13.84 3.27 34.60
N ASP A 32 -12.61 2.87 34.30
CA ASP A 32 -11.73 2.41 35.36
C ASP A 32 -10.24 2.59 35.03
N VAL A 33 -9.60 3.21 36.00
CA VAL A 33 -8.17 3.44 36.18
C VAL A 33 -7.62 2.20 36.86
N PHE A 34 -6.52 1.63 36.37
CA PHE A 34 -5.68 0.79 37.22
C PHE A 34 -4.20 1.17 37.05
N GLN A 35 -3.65 1.64 38.16
CA GLN A 35 -2.27 2.01 38.40
C GLN A 35 -1.73 1.07 39.49
N THR A 36 -0.40 0.91 39.56
CA THR A 36 0.43 0.24 40.60
C THR A 36 0.56 -1.28 40.46
N GLY A 37 1.70 -1.95 40.69
CA GLY A 37 3.09 -1.63 41.12
C GLY A 37 4.01 -2.77 40.61
N GLY A 38 5.34 -2.69 40.52
CA GLY A 38 6.31 -2.31 41.54
C GLY A 38 6.65 -3.49 42.46
N SER A 39 7.80 -4.19 42.25
CA SER A 39 8.71 -4.65 43.32
C SER A 39 9.89 -5.50 42.82
N ALA A 40 11.03 -5.24 43.45
CA ALA A 40 12.35 -5.84 43.27
C ALA A 40 12.49 -7.22 43.95
N GLY A 41 13.57 -7.94 43.62
CA GLY A 41 14.01 -9.11 44.37
C GLY A 41 15.40 -9.60 43.94
N ALA A 42 16.41 -9.26 44.75
CA ALA A 42 17.78 -9.77 44.68
C ALA A 42 17.98 -10.95 45.67
N GLY A 43 19.04 -11.76 45.44
CA GLY A 43 19.60 -12.75 46.38
C GLY A 43 19.78 -14.12 45.73
N ASN A 44 20.98 -14.58 45.34
CA ASN A 44 22.25 -14.88 46.05
C ASN A 44 22.30 -16.28 46.74
N SER A 45 23.31 -17.07 46.33
CA SER A 45 24.04 -18.13 47.07
C SER A 45 23.26 -19.40 47.45
N THR A 46 23.80 -20.63 47.49
CA THR A 46 25.16 -21.14 47.72
C THR A 46 25.15 -22.67 47.52
N ASN A 47 26.31 -23.26 47.21
CA ASN A 47 26.85 -24.60 47.61
C ASN A 47 27.50 -25.34 46.43
N THR A 48 28.62 -26.07 46.54
CA THR A 48 29.81 -26.15 47.43
C THR A 48 30.60 -27.38 46.93
N GLY A 49 31.93 -27.32 46.99
CA GLY A 49 32.84 -28.48 47.04
C GLY A 49 33.34 -28.95 45.67
N GLY A 50 34.63 -29.00 45.33
CA GLY A 50 35.85 -29.02 46.13
C GLY A 50 36.50 -30.39 46.01
N SER A 51 37.69 -30.48 45.38
CA SER A 51 38.80 -31.37 45.78
C SER A 51 40.02 -31.17 44.88
N ALA A 52 41.18 -31.22 45.52
CA ALA A 52 42.51 -30.95 44.99
C ALA A 52 43.31 -32.23 44.71
N GLY A 53 44.37 -32.11 43.90
CA GLY A 53 45.50 -33.04 43.75
C GLY A 53 46.37 -32.59 42.56
N ALA A 54 47.55 -31.97 42.76
CA ALA A 54 48.88 -32.62 42.83
C ALA A 54 49.15 -33.56 41.63
N GLY A 55 50.20 -33.50 40.81
CA GLY A 55 51.53 -32.89 40.86
C GLY A 55 52.52 -33.87 40.17
N GLY A 56 53.50 -33.37 39.39
CA GLY A 56 54.59 -34.15 38.78
C GLY A 56 54.31 -34.67 37.36
N GLN A 57 55.27 -34.87 36.44
CA GLN A 57 56.72 -34.72 36.46
C GLN A 57 57.22 -34.76 35.00
N ALA A 58 58.37 -34.12 34.74
CA ALA A 58 59.08 -34.15 33.47
C ALA A 58 59.64 -35.55 33.14
N GLY A 59 59.65 -35.90 31.85
CA GLY A 59 60.32 -37.08 31.32
C GLY A 59 60.84 -36.82 29.91
N ALA A 60 62.15 -36.58 29.81
CA ALA A 60 62.89 -36.52 28.56
C ALA A 60 63.51 -37.90 28.25
N GLY A 61 63.51 -38.28 26.98
CA GLY A 61 64.25 -39.39 26.37
C GLY A 61 63.84 -39.43 24.90
N GLY A 62 64.70 -39.31 23.89
CA GLY A 62 66.08 -39.77 23.79
C GLY A 62 66.09 -41.16 23.13
N GLY A 63 66.06 -41.21 21.79
CA GLY A 63 66.13 -42.46 21.03
C GLY A 63 66.49 -42.17 19.56
N GLN A 64 67.61 -42.73 19.13
CA GLN A 64 68.30 -42.52 17.86
C GLN A 64 67.75 -43.40 16.71
N GLY A 65 67.97 -42.93 15.48
CA GLY A 65 68.64 -43.72 14.43
C GLY A 65 67.83 -44.81 13.71
N GLY A 66 67.63 -44.62 12.40
CA GLY A 66 67.17 -45.67 11.50
C GLY A 66 67.09 -45.19 10.06
N ASP A 67 68.25 -45.07 9.40
CA ASP A 67 68.34 -45.09 7.94
C ASP A 67 67.85 -46.45 7.43
N GLY A 68 66.92 -46.42 6.48
CA GLY A 68 66.39 -47.62 5.83
C GLY A 68 65.73 -47.26 4.51
N GLY A 69 66.55 -47.20 3.45
CA GLY A 69 66.05 -47.18 2.09
C GLY A 69 65.31 -48.48 1.76
N GLY A 70 64.14 -48.33 1.13
CA GLY A 70 63.33 -49.43 0.62
C GLY A 70 62.63 -48.98 -0.66
N GLN A 71 63.01 -49.60 -1.78
CA GLN A 71 62.49 -49.38 -3.11
C GLN A 71 61.04 -49.89 -3.25
N GLY A 72 60.24 -49.18 -4.06
CA GLY A 72 59.21 -49.73 -4.94
C GLY A 72 58.23 -50.74 -4.33
N GLY A 73 57.11 -50.23 -3.82
CA GLY A 73 55.91 -51.02 -3.54
C GLY A 73 54.71 -50.39 -4.26
N ALA A 74 54.35 -50.93 -5.42
CA ALA A 74 53.08 -50.65 -6.07
C ALA A 74 51.94 -51.33 -5.30
N GLY A 75 50.85 -50.60 -5.08
CA GLY A 75 49.50 -51.15 -4.97
C GLY A 75 49.14 -51.80 -3.63
N ALA A 76 48.75 -50.97 -2.66
CA ALA A 76 47.74 -51.33 -1.67
C ALA A 76 47.05 -50.03 -1.24
N GLY A 77 46.00 -49.65 -1.97
CA GLY A 77 45.18 -48.47 -1.66
C GLY A 77 44.74 -48.51 -0.20
N MET A 78 45.00 -47.43 0.53
CA MET A 78 44.45 -47.30 1.87
C MET A 78 42.99 -46.93 1.69
N SER A 79 42.09 -47.75 2.25
CA SER A 79 40.67 -47.42 2.37
C SER A 79 40.42 -46.33 3.42
N GLY A 80 41.22 -45.26 3.40
CA GLY A 80 40.96 -44.05 4.16
C GLY A 80 39.71 -43.35 3.62
N SER A 81 39.02 -42.59 4.46
CA SER A 81 38.01 -41.64 3.97
C SER A 81 38.76 -40.38 3.55
N GLU A 82 38.56 -39.94 2.31
CA GLU A 82 39.16 -38.70 1.79
C GLU A 82 38.39 -37.45 2.26
N ASP A 83 39.11 -36.42 2.74
CA ASP A 83 38.59 -35.07 3.02
C ASP A 83 39.01 -34.13 1.89
N CYS A 84 38.16 -34.08 0.86
CA CYS A 84 38.39 -33.39 -0.40
C CYS A 84 38.56 -31.87 -0.35
N LEU A 85 38.65 -31.26 0.83
CA LEU A 85 38.80 -29.81 1.01
C LEU A 85 39.89 -29.43 2.03
N ASP A 86 40.76 -30.37 2.41
CA ASP A 86 41.74 -30.17 3.49
C ASP A 86 43.16 -29.90 2.98
N GLY A 87 43.38 -30.03 1.66
CA GLY A 87 44.67 -29.75 1.03
C GLY A 87 45.68 -30.89 1.16
N LYS A 88 45.28 -32.09 1.57
CA LYS A 88 46.17 -33.24 1.78
C LYS A 88 45.59 -34.49 1.13
N ASP A 89 46.49 -35.35 0.68
CA ASP A 89 46.22 -36.73 0.28
C ASP A 89 45.95 -37.56 1.56
N ASN A 90 44.68 -37.89 1.85
CA ASN A 90 44.33 -38.59 3.10
C ASN A 90 44.38 -40.12 2.97
N ASP A 91 44.31 -40.65 1.76
CA ASP A 91 44.32 -42.09 1.47
C ASP A 91 45.71 -42.60 1.00
N GLY A 92 46.65 -41.70 0.74
CA GLY A 92 48.04 -41.97 0.41
C GLY A 92 48.26 -42.48 -1.00
N ASP A 93 47.31 -42.29 -1.92
CA ASP A 93 47.43 -42.74 -3.30
C ASP A 93 48.26 -41.80 -4.21
N GLY A 94 48.57 -40.61 -3.70
CA GLY A 94 49.41 -39.59 -4.32
C GLY A 94 48.64 -38.45 -4.97
N ASP A 95 47.31 -38.52 -5.02
CA ASP A 95 46.43 -37.47 -5.52
C ASP A 95 45.84 -36.68 -4.33
N VAL A 96 45.56 -35.39 -4.50
CA VAL A 96 45.08 -34.51 -3.41
C VAL A 96 43.74 -33.90 -3.81
N ASP A 97 42.75 -33.88 -2.92
CA ASP A 97 41.47 -33.17 -3.10
C ASP A 97 40.86 -33.41 -4.50
N CYS A 98 40.69 -32.37 -5.34
CA CYS A 98 40.05 -32.49 -6.65
C CYS A 98 40.86 -33.26 -7.71
N GLU A 99 42.14 -33.55 -7.47
CA GLU A 99 42.94 -34.45 -8.32
C GLU A 99 42.67 -35.92 -7.95
N ASP A 100 42.20 -36.18 -6.73
CA ASP A 100 41.83 -37.50 -6.22
C ASP A 100 40.51 -38.00 -6.85
N ALA A 101 40.54 -39.23 -7.33
CA ALA A 101 39.42 -39.91 -7.97
C ALA A 101 38.18 -40.02 -7.07
N ASP A 102 38.37 -40.21 -5.76
CA ASP A 102 37.30 -40.34 -4.77
C ASP A 102 36.57 -39.00 -4.53
N CYS A 103 37.23 -37.87 -4.80
CA CYS A 103 36.64 -36.54 -4.72
C CYS A 103 35.90 -36.10 -5.98
N THR A 104 36.25 -36.64 -7.14
CA THR A 104 35.66 -36.22 -8.43
C THR A 104 34.15 -36.37 -8.51
N ALA A 105 33.52 -37.23 -7.70
CA ALA A 105 32.07 -37.39 -7.67
C ALA A 105 31.35 -36.17 -7.08
N GLY A 106 31.90 -35.59 -6.00
CA GLY A 106 31.28 -34.52 -5.21
C GLY A 106 31.93 -33.14 -5.35
N PHE A 107 33.11 -33.06 -5.95
CA PHE A 107 33.92 -31.83 -6.01
C PHE A 107 34.38 -31.53 -7.43
N THR A 108 34.72 -30.27 -7.68
CA THR A 108 35.22 -29.79 -8.98
C THR A 108 36.13 -28.59 -8.81
N CYS A 109 37.10 -28.43 -9.71
CA CYS A 109 37.95 -27.25 -9.75
C CYS A 109 37.19 -26.05 -10.31
N VAL A 110 37.22 -24.95 -9.58
CA VAL A 110 36.64 -23.65 -9.96
C VAL A 110 37.70 -22.56 -9.92
N ASP A 111 37.45 -21.43 -10.57
CA ASP A 111 38.39 -20.30 -10.53
C ASP A 111 38.60 -19.81 -9.10
N GLU A 112 39.84 -19.49 -8.75
CA GLU A 112 40.19 -18.94 -7.42
C GLU A 112 39.53 -17.57 -7.21
N ALA A 113 38.90 -17.38 -6.05
CA ALA A 113 38.26 -16.13 -5.69
C ALA A 113 39.31 -15.02 -5.55
N PRO A 114 39.07 -13.82 -6.11
CA PRO A 114 39.98 -12.70 -5.92
C PRO A 114 40.11 -12.32 -4.44
N ALA A 115 41.21 -11.64 -4.09
CA ALA A 115 41.44 -11.19 -2.73
C ALA A 115 40.26 -10.37 -2.18
N GLY A 116 39.76 -10.77 -1.00
CA GLY A 116 38.64 -10.11 -0.33
C GLY A 116 37.26 -10.70 -0.65
N TRP A 117 37.18 -11.72 -1.52
CA TRP A 117 35.96 -12.47 -1.80
C TRP A 117 35.98 -13.83 -1.08
N SER A 118 34.81 -14.33 -0.71
CA SER A 118 34.64 -15.68 -0.15
C SER A 118 33.64 -16.49 -0.96
N TYR A 119 33.71 -17.81 -0.92
CA TYR A 119 32.75 -18.64 -1.64
C TYR A 119 31.43 -18.80 -0.87
N ALA A 120 30.32 -18.86 -1.62
CA ALA A 120 29.00 -19.12 -1.08
C ALA A 120 28.15 -19.97 -2.03
N TRP A 121 27.35 -20.85 -1.45
CA TRP A 121 26.24 -21.49 -2.16
C TRP A 121 25.01 -20.62 -2.04
N THR A 122 24.38 -20.32 -3.17
CA THR A 122 23.16 -19.53 -3.20
C THR A 122 22.00 -20.30 -3.82
N ALA A 123 20.81 -20.13 -3.26
CA ALA A 123 19.55 -20.50 -3.90
C ALA A 123 18.63 -19.27 -3.94
N GLU A 124 17.97 -19.06 -5.07
CA GLU A 124 17.09 -17.90 -5.29
C GLU A 124 15.60 -18.25 -5.10
N GLY A 125 14.83 -17.27 -4.63
CA GLY A 125 13.37 -17.33 -4.59
C GLY A 125 12.81 -18.33 -3.56
N ASP A 126 11.79 -19.09 -3.96
CA ASP A 126 11.11 -20.09 -3.12
C ASP A 126 11.78 -21.45 -3.10
N ALA A 127 13.00 -21.56 -3.63
CA ALA A 127 13.76 -22.80 -3.58
C ALA A 127 13.91 -23.28 -2.12
N PRO A 128 13.89 -24.61 -1.88
CA PRO A 128 14.23 -25.16 -0.59
C PRO A 128 15.58 -24.58 -0.14
N PRO A 129 15.73 -24.19 1.13
CA PRO A 129 17.00 -23.68 1.63
C PRO A 129 18.12 -24.66 1.27
N PRO A 130 19.23 -24.19 0.69
CA PRO A 130 20.37 -25.05 0.48
C PRO A 130 20.73 -25.66 1.84
N SER A 131 20.91 -26.98 1.87
CA SER A 131 21.42 -27.59 3.10
C SER A 131 22.85 -27.07 3.22
N CYS A 132 23.13 -26.17 4.16
CA CYS A 132 24.49 -25.66 4.41
C CYS A 132 25.45 -26.76 4.95
N GLY A 133 25.22 -28.03 4.61
CA GLY A 133 25.83 -29.20 5.20
C GLY A 133 25.67 -29.20 6.72
N ASN A 134 26.77 -29.48 7.43
CA ASN A 134 26.87 -29.37 8.88
C ASN A 134 27.11 -27.92 9.36
N GLY A 135 26.97 -26.93 8.48
CA GLY A 135 27.17 -25.51 8.77
C GLY A 135 25.97 -24.84 9.44
N PRO A 136 26.08 -23.53 9.74
CA PRO A 136 24.96 -22.74 10.24
C PRO A 136 23.80 -22.71 9.24
N ALA A 137 22.60 -22.35 9.71
CA ALA A 137 21.45 -22.13 8.83
C ALA A 137 21.76 -21.07 7.75
N PRO A 138 21.13 -21.17 6.56
CA PRO A 138 21.37 -20.22 5.48
C PRO A 138 21.03 -18.80 5.91
N GLU A 139 21.88 -17.86 5.49
CA GLU A 139 21.64 -16.42 5.61
C GLU A 139 20.58 -16.02 4.59
N GLU A 140 19.47 -15.44 5.05
CA GLU A 140 18.43 -14.89 4.17
C GLU A 140 18.74 -13.42 3.89
N LEU A 141 18.82 -13.10 2.59
CA LEU A 141 19.06 -11.75 2.10
C LEU A 141 18.00 -11.43 1.04
N PHE A 142 17.72 -10.14 0.86
CA PHE A 142 16.63 -9.67 0.02
C PHE A 142 17.15 -9.03 -1.27
N THR A 143 16.46 -9.28 -2.38
CA THR A 143 16.75 -8.71 -3.70
C THR A 143 15.56 -7.89 -4.19
N ASP A 144 15.76 -7.16 -5.29
CA ASP A 144 14.69 -6.43 -5.97
C ASP A 144 13.94 -5.46 -5.04
N PRO A 145 14.67 -4.48 -4.45
CA PRO A 145 14.04 -3.50 -3.59
C PRO A 145 12.94 -2.77 -4.33
N ALA A 146 11.77 -2.72 -3.69
CA ALA A 146 10.60 -2.11 -4.29
C ALA A 146 10.83 -0.60 -4.46
N GLY A 147 10.35 -0.08 -5.60
CA GLY A 147 10.42 1.36 -5.89
C GLY A 147 9.48 2.20 -5.01
N ALA A 148 9.22 3.43 -5.46
CA ALA A 148 8.27 4.34 -4.81
C ALA A 148 6.89 3.70 -4.58
N ALA A 149 6.14 4.24 -3.61
CA ALA A 149 4.79 3.77 -3.30
C ALA A 149 3.88 3.79 -4.55
N ALA A 150 3.28 2.66 -4.90
CA ALA A 150 2.28 2.52 -5.95
C ALA A 150 0.91 2.99 -5.43
N CYS A 151 0.79 4.32 -5.26
CA CYS A 151 -0.39 4.96 -4.70
C CYS A 151 -1.61 4.89 -5.62
N SER A 152 -2.78 4.69 -5.02
CA SER A 152 -4.06 4.82 -5.74
C SER A 152 -4.45 6.28 -5.89
N ALA A 153 -5.09 6.62 -7.01
CA ALA A 153 -5.65 7.95 -7.21
C ALA A 153 -6.74 8.24 -6.15
N CYS A 154 -6.70 9.44 -5.57
CA CYS A 154 -7.71 9.87 -4.61
C CYS A 154 -9.08 10.01 -5.29
N THR A 155 -10.13 9.63 -4.55
CA THR A 155 -11.53 9.86 -4.94
C THR A 155 -12.24 10.66 -3.85
N CYS A 156 -13.35 11.29 -4.22
CA CYS A 156 -14.21 12.02 -3.30
C CYS A 156 -15.58 11.36 -3.27
N GLY A 157 -16.16 11.24 -2.07
CA GLY A 157 -17.56 10.90 -1.91
C GLY A 157 -18.50 12.02 -2.36
N ASP A 158 -19.80 11.78 -2.19
CA ASP A 158 -20.85 12.74 -2.53
C ASP A 158 -20.76 14.02 -1.70
N LEU A 159 -21.27 15.13 -2.27
CA LEU A 159 -21.36 16.41 -1.59
C LEU A 159 -22.34 16.33 -0.40
N GLN A 160 -21.86 16.64 0.80
CA GLN A 160 -22.65 16.66 2.02
C GLN A 160 -22.71 18.06 2.62
N GLY A 161 -23.86 18.45 3.18
CA GLY A 161 -24.00 19.74 3.88
C GLY A 161 -23.95 20.99 2.99
N GLY A 162 -24.03 20.82 1.66
CA GLY A 162 -24.20 21.93 0.74
C GLY A 162 -25.57 22.60 0.95
N ALA A 163 -25.62 23.92 0.84
CA ALA A 163 -26.87 24.68 0.93
C ALA A 163 -26.88 25.87 -0.03
N CYS A 164 -28.08 26.20 -0.48
CA CYS A 164 -28.32 27.27 -1.44
C CYS A 164 -29.32 28.28 -0.88
N SER A 165 -29.14 29.55 -1.26
CA SER A 165 -30.15 30.58 -1.08
C SER A 165 -31.27 30.38 -2.09
N MET A 166 -32.45 30.93 -1.78
CA MET A 166 -33.49 31.13 -2.78
C MET A 166 -33.17 32.34 -3.66
N PRO A 167 -33.48 32.30 -4.96
CA PRO A 167 -33.55 33.50 -5.78
C PRO A 167 -34.63 34.45 -5.22
N GLY A 168 -34.44 35.76 -5.38
CA GLY A 168 -35.47 36.72 -5.00
C GLY A 168 -36.72 36.55 -5.87
N LEU A 169 -37.91 36.75 -5.29
CA LEU A 169 -39.16 36.85 -6.04
C LEU A 169 -39.55 38.32 -6.20
N GLN A 170 -39.59 38.81 -7.44
CA GLN A 170 -40.09 40.14 -7.75
C GLN A 170 -41.45 40.02 -8.44
N CYS A 171 -42.47 40.62 -7.83
CA CYS A 171 -43.84 40.61 -8.31
C CYS A 171 -44.33 42.02 -8.59
N HIS A 172 -45.19 42.16 -9.59
CA HIS A 172 -45.73 43.44 -10.07
C HIS A 172 -47.26 43.40 -9.95
N PRO A 173 -47.83 43.85 -8.83
CA PRO A 173 -49.27 43.99 -8.67
C PRO A 173 -49.84 44.92 -9.75
N ASN A 174 -51.06 44.61 -10.23
CA ASN A 174 -51.76 45.33 -11.30
C ASN A 174 -51.05 45.29 -12.67
N SER A 175 -50.14 44.34 -12.89
CA SER A 175 -49.44 44.14 -14.16
C SER A 175 -49.46 42.66 -14.54
N GLY A 176 -49.77 42.36 -15.81
CA GLY A 176 -49.66 41.00 -16.38
C GLY A 176 -48.34 40.74 -17.11
N ASN A 177 -47.41 41.69 -17.11
CA ASN A 177 -46.21 41.70 -17.95
C ASN A 177 -44.98 42.35 -17.27
N CYS A 178 -44.96 42.39 -15.94
CA CYS A 178 -43.86 42.89 -15.10
C CYS A 178 -43.42 44.33 -15.42
N PHE A 179 -44.36 45.17 -15.85
CA PHE A 179 -44.14 46.61 -16.02
C PHE A 179 -44.53 47.39 -14.77
N GLY A 180 -43.91 48.56 -14.57
CA GLY A 180 -44.15 49.42 -13.41
C GLY A 180 -43.29 49.05 -12.19
N GLY A 181 -43.64 49.61 -11.03
CA GLY A 181 -42.93 49.34 -9.76
C GLY A 181 -43.13 47.89 -9.32
N GLY A 182 -42.04 47.12 -9.24
CA GLY A 182 -42.05 45.75 -8.73
C GLY A 182 -41.69 45.70 -7.26
N GLU A 183 -42.36 44.83 -6.51
CA GLU A 183 -42.14 44.59 -5.09
C GLU A 183 -41.41 43.26 -4.87
N SER A 184 -40.55 43.21 -3.85
CA SER A 184 -39.91 41.95 -3.44
C SER A 184 -40.85 41.18 -2.52
N TRP A 185 -41.29 40.01 -2.97
CA TRP A 185 -42.16 39.12 -2.20
C TRP A 185 -41.38 38.01 -1.49
N THR A 186 -40.05 38.00 -1.63
CA THR A 186 -39.14 37.05 -0.98
C THR A 186 -39.29 37.04 0.55
N SER A 187 -39.63 38.19 1.16
CA SER A 187 -39.76 38.32 2.62
C SER A 187 -40.91 37.50 3.20
N ALA A 188 -41.93 37.17 2.39
CA ALA A 188 -43.05 36.32 2.82
C ALA A 188 -42.59 34.92 3.29
N PHE A 189 -41.37 34.51 2.91
CA PHE A 189 -40.81 33.19 3.20
C PHE A 189 -39.72 33.19 4.29
N GLN A 190 -39.46 34.33 4.94
CA GLN A 190 -38.36 34.48 5.91
C GLN A 190 -38.51 33.62 7.18
N SER A 191 -39.70 33.09 7.48
CA SER A 191 -39.96 32.19 8.62
C SER A 191 -39.58 30.73 8.35
N GLY A 192 -39.03 30.41 7.17
CA GLY A 192 -38.78 29.03 6.74
C GLY A 192 -40.04 28.31 6.23
N ALA A 193 -41.18 28.99 6.14
CA ALA A 193 -42.38 28.47 5.52
C ALA A 193 -42.10 28.13 4.05
N THR A 194 -42.42 26.92 3.61
CA THR A 194 -42.29 26.51 2.20
C THR A 194 -43.51 26.87 1.37
N CYS A 195 -44.65 27.12 2.03
CA CYS A 195 -45.91 27.49 1.42
C CYS A 195 -46.55 28.63 2.21
N VAL A 196 -46.98 29.71 1.54
CA VAL A 196 -47.60 30.88 2.17
C VAL A 196 -48.73 31.43 1.32
N LYS A 197 -49.73 32.05 1.97
CA LYS A 197 -50.74 32.91 1.33
C LYS A 197 -50.53 34.34 1.81
N PRO A 198 -49.85 35.20 1.04
CA PRO A 198 -49.66 36.59 1.41
C PRO A 198 -50.97 37.39 1.37
N THR A 199 -51.71 37.42 2.47
CA THR A 199 -53.01 38.12 2.56
C THR A 199 -52.90 39.64 2.39
N ASP A 200 -51.73 40.21 2.71
CA ASP A 200 -51.53 41.66 2.75
C ASP A 200 -50.89 42.22 1.47
N LEU A 201 -50.40 41.36 0.57
CA LEU A 201 -49.60 41.80 -0.59
C LEU A 201 -50.41 42.02 -1.88
N LEU A 202 -51.62 41.47 -1.98
CA LEU A 202 -52.39 41.55 -3.23
C LEU A 202 -53.20 42.82 -3.40
N GLY A 203 -53.68 43.45 -2.32
CA GLY A 203 -54.48 44.69 -2.40
C GLY A 203 -55.68 44.63 -3.37
N PHE A 204 -56.18 43.44 -3.73
CA PHE A 204 -57.19 43.15 -4.77
C PHE A 204 -56.77 43.37 -6.24
N ALA A 205 -55.49 43.25 -6.57
CA ALA A 205 -55.03 43.28 -7.96
C ALA A 205 -55.48 42.03 -8.74
N ALA A 206 -56.39 42.20 -9.72
CA ALA A 206 -56.81 41.12 -10.63
C ALA A 206 -55.74 40.71 -11.65
N LEU A 207 -54.61 41.45 -11.70
CA LEU A 207 -53.47 41.18 -12.57
C LEU A 207 -52.22 41.09 -11.70
N LEU A 208 -51.54 39.95 -11.75
CA LEU A 208 -50.24 39.75 -11.11
C LEU A 208 -49.28 39.10 -12.10
N SER A 209 -48.06 39.61 -12.12
CA SER A 209 -46.97 38.97 -12.82
C SER A 209 -45.71 38.99 -11.97
N CYS A 210 -44.92 37.92 -12.06
CA CYS A 210 -43.73 37.75 -11.27
C CYS A 210 -42.58 37.21 -12.12
N ARG A 211 -41.36 37.45 -11.64
CA ARG A 211 -40.11 36.91 -12.18
C ARG A 211 -39.12 36.70 -11.04
N LEU A 212 -38.12 35.86 -11.28
CA LEU A 212 -36.99 35.78 -10.36
C LEU A 212 -36.10 37.02 -10.47
N ASN A 213 -35.61 37.50 -9.33
CA ASN A 213 -34.60 38.53 -9.22
C ASN A 213 -33.30 37.89 -8.70
N GLY A 214 -32.32 37.75 -9.59
CA GLY A 214 -31.06 37.04 -9.32
C GLY A 214 -31.16 35.52 -9.45
N SER A 215 -30.11 34.83 -9.03
CA SER A 215 -29.99 33.37 -9.04
C SER A 215 -29.74 32.85 -7.63
N ALA A 216 -29.99 31.57 -7.40
CA ALA A 216 -29.62 30.91 -6.16
C ALA A 216 -28.10 30.99 -5.97
N MET A 217 -27.66 31.34 -4.76
CA MET A 217 -26.25 31.44 -4.40
C MET A 217 -25.91 30.40 -3.35
N VAL A 218 -24.67 29.94 -3.34
CA VAL A 218 -24.19 29.00 -2.33
C VAL A 218 -24.14 29.72 -0.97
N THR A 219 -24.87 29.19 0.01
CA THR A 219 -24.85 29.69 1.40
C THR A 219 -24.01 28.79 2.29
N SER A 220 -23.88 27.51 1.94
CA SER A 220 -22.91 26.58 2.53
C SER A 220 -22.26 25.78 1.40
N PRO A 221 -20.93 25.81 1.26
CA PRO A 221 -20.25 25.05 0.24
C PRO A 221 -20.30 23.54 0.50
N GLY A 222 -20.64 23.09 1.72
CA GLY A 222 -20.59 21.67 2.09
C GLY A 222 -19.17 21.10 2.07
N SER A 223 -19.08 19.78 2.12
CA SER A 223 -17.82 19.02 2.09
C SER A 223 -18.01 17.67 1.42
N CYS A 224 -16.94 17.12 0.87
CA CYS A 224 -16.92 15.74 0.38
C CYS A 224 -15.94 14.91 1.21
N PRO A 225 -16.36 13.73 1.71
CA PRO A 225 -15.44 12.81 2.36
C PRO A 225 -14.35 12.35 1.37
N PRO A 226 -13.06 12.53 1.67
CA PRO A 226 -11.99 11.98 0.84
C PRO A 226 -11.85 10.47 1.03
N SER A 227 -11.38 9.78 0.00
CA SER A 227 -10.92 8.39 0.13
C SER A 227 -9.71 8.28 1.07
N VAL A 228 -9.49 7.11 1.65
CA VAL A 228 -8.24 6.84 2.37
C VAL A 228 -7.13 6.56 1.34
N SER A 229 -5.96 7.17 1.53
CA SER A 229 -4.79 6.89 0.69
C SER A 229 -4.10 5.60 1.16
N ASP A 230 -3.82 4.69 0.23
CA ASP A 230 -3.05 3.47 0.45
C ASP A 230 -2.24 3.13 -0.81
N PHE A 231 -1.25 2.23 -0.68
CA PHE A 231 -0.43 1.74 -1.78
C PHE A 231 -0.38 0.21 -1.83
N GLN A 232 -0.20 -0.33 -3.04
CA GLN A 232 -0.32 -1.77 -3.29
C GLN A 232 0.99 -2.54 -3.02
N ASN A 233 2.15 -1.96 -3.34
CA ASN A 233 3.46 -2.61 -3.20
C ASN A 233 4.02 -2.48 -1.77
N LYS A 234 3.30 -3.06 -0.81
CA LYS A 234 3.67 -3.02 0.62
C LYS A 234 4.91 -3.84 0.95
N GLU A 235 5.17 -4.90 0.19
CA GLU A 235 6.38 -5.69 0.35
C GLU A 235 7.62 -4.84 -0.01
N PRO A 236 8.62 -4.74 0.89
CA PRO A 236 9.86 -4.00 0.62
C PRO A 236 10.72 -4.64 -0.48
N PHE A 237 10.65 -5.95 -0.64
CA PHE A 237 11.49 -6.70 -1.56
C PHE A 237 10.65 -7.69 -2.35
N ALA A 238 10.92 -7.82 -3.64
CA ALA A 238 10.22 -8.78 -4.50
C ALA A 238 10.94 -10.14 -4.59
N GLY A 239 12.20 -10.20 -4.16
CA GLY A 239 13.01 -11.41 -4.21
C GLY A 239 13.82 -11.62 -2.93
N ARG A 240 14.37 -12.83 -2.84
CA ARG A 240 15.28 -13.23 -1.77
C ARG A 240 16.30 -14.24 -2.27
N ILE A 241 17.44 -14.26 -1.61
CA ILE A 241 18.52 -15.23 -1.82
C ILE A 241 18.86 -15.87 -0.47
N LEU A 242 19.01 -17.19 -0.47
CA LEU A 242 19.48 -17.96 0.68
C LEU A 242 20.93 -18.34 0.44
N ALA A 243 21.82 -17.92 1.33
CA ALA A 243 23.26 -18.08 1.16
C ALA A 243 23.89 -18.92 2.28
N CYS A 244 24.68 -19.93 1.91
CA CYS A 244 25.55 -20.67 2.82
C CYS A 244 27.02 -20.34 2.51
N ALA A 245 27.88 -20.22 3.52
CA ALA A 245 29.32 -20.18 3.28
C ALA A 245 29.80 -21.51 2.68
N ALA A 246 30.60 -21.46 1.61
CA ALA A 246 31.18 -22.63 0.99
C ALA A 246 32.67 -22.74 1.36
N LYS A 247 33.10 -23.95 1.72
CA LYS A 247 34.52 -24.26 1.94
C LYS A 247 35.18 -24.62 0.61
N THR A 248 36.43 -24.22 0.45
CA THR A 248 37.29 -24.56 -0.70
C THR A 248 38.68 -24.91 -0.22
N SER A 249 39.43 -25.66 -1.03
CA SER A 249 40.88 -25.87 -0.86
C SER A 249 41.64 -25.44 -2.11
N ASN A 250 42.95 -25.24 -1.97
CA ASN A 250 43.84 -25.01 -3.12
C ASN A 250 44.55 -26.31 -3.56
N GLY A 251 44.16 -27.47 -3.03
CA GLY A 251 44.72 -28.77 -3.41
C GLY A 251 44.00 -29.36 -4.61
N GLY A 252 44.72 -30.19 -5.39
CA GLY A 252 44.15 -30.94 -6.50
C GLY A 252 43.72 -30.14 -7.74
N CYS A 253 43.92 -28.83 -7.74
CA CYS A 253 43.59 -27.96 -8.86
C CYS A 253 44.82 -27.24 -9.40
N GLY A 254 44.80 -26.95 -10.71
CA GLY A 254 45.87 -26.18 -11.35
C GLY A 254 46.01 -24.77 -10.78
N ALA A 255 47.13 -24.10 -11.08
CA ALA A 255 47.40 -22.75 -10.58
C ALA A 255 46.25 -21.77 -10.93
N GLY A 256 45.74 -21.05 -9.92
CA GLY A 256 44.61 -20.12 -10.06
C GLY A 256 43.23 -20.77 -9.99
N ALA A 257 43.14 -22.04 -9.56
CA ALA A 257 41.89 -22.73 -9.31
C ALA A 257 41.86 -23.30 -7.87
N ALA A 258 40.66 -23.46 -7.35
CA ALA A 258 40.37 -24.02 -6.03
C ALA A 258 39.41 -25.21 -6.17
N CYS A 259 39.60 -26.22 -5.33
CA CYS A 259 38.67 -27.33 -5.20
C CYS A 259 37.44 -26.87 -4.42
N ALA A 260 36.25 -27.05 -5.00
CA ALA A 260 34.98 -26.69 -4.38
C ALA A 260 33.97 -27.83 -4.52
N PRO A 261 32.99 -27.95 -3.60
CA PRO A 261 31.90 -28.90 -3.78
C PRO A 261 31.15 -28.63 -5.08
N LYS A 262 30.51 -29.66 -5.62
CA LYS A 262 29.48 -29.51 -6.65
C LYS A 262 28.16 -29.11 -6.00
N PRO A 263 27.28 -28.37 -6.71
CA PRO A 263 25.96 -28.05 -6.20
C PRO A 263 25.19 -29.33 -5.86
N ALA A 264 24.52 -29.35 -4.71
CA ALA A 264 23.74 -30.51 -4.26
C ALA A 264 22.42 -30.61 -5.04
N MET A 265 21.91 -29.47 -5.51
CA MET A 265 20.71 -29.35 -6.33
C MET A 265 20.99 -28.49 -7.57
N ASP A 266 20.25 -28.71 -8.64
CA ASP A 266 20.33 -27.93 -9.89
C ASP A 266 19.92 -26.44 -9.74
N THR A 267 19.31 -26.11 -8.60
CA THR A 267 18.88 -24.74 -8.23
C THR A 267 19.91 -23.99 -7.38
N GLU A 268 21.03 -24.63 -7.02
CA GLU A 268 22.12 -24.01 -6.29
C GLU A 268 23.21 -23.52 -7.25
N SER A 269 23.77 -22.36 -6.97
CA SER A 269 24.94 -21.83 -7.68
C SER A 269 26.08 -21.60 -6.72
N LEU A 270 27.30 -21.95 -7.16
CA LEU A 270 28.52 -21.55 -6.45
C LEU A 270 28.86 -20.13 -6.89
N CYS A 271 28.90 -19.22 -5.93
CA CYS A 271 29.20 -17.83 -6.15
C CYS A 271 30.39 -17.42 -5.28
N ILE A 272 31.01 -16.32 -5.66
CA ILE A 272 31.87 -15.55 -4.75
C ILE A 272 31.04 -14.40 -4.16
N ARG A 273 31.24 -14.08 -2.89
CA ARG A 273 30.52 -13.04 -2.16
C ARG A 273 31.46 -12.03 -1.51
N GLN A 274 30.97 -10.80 -1.36
CA GLN A 274 31.63 -9.74 -0.59
C GLN A 274 30.58 -8.83 0.07
N GLU A 275 30.85 -8.39 1.30
CA GLU A 275 30.03 -7.39 1.99
C GLU A 275 30.19 -6.02 1.32
N GLY A 276 29.08 -5.36 0.99
CA GLY A 276 29.03 -4.10 0.24
C GLY A 276 28.49 -4.28 -1.19
N ASP A 277 28.26 -3.15 -1.86
CA ASP A 277 27.96 -3.09 -3.30
C ASP A 277 29.28 -2.99 -4.08
N HIS A 278 29.69 -4.11 -4.67
CA HIS A 278 30.95 -4.28 -5.35
C HIS A 278 30.72 -4.72 -6.78
N ALA A 279 31.56 -4.26 -7.71
CA ALA A 279 31.53 -4.77 -9.07
C ALA A 279 32.08 -6.21 -9.11
N CYS A 280 31.38 -7.11 -9.79
CA CYS A 280 31.88 -8.46 -9.99
C CYS A 280 33.12 -8.50 -10.90
N PRO A 281 34.01 -9.49 -10.70
CA PRO A 281 35.08 -9.77 -11.65
C PRO A 281 34.52 -10.15 -13.04
N ASP A 282 35.36 -10.00 -14.07
CA ASP A 282 34.99 -10.31 -15.46
C ASP A 282 34.49 -11.75 -15.60
N GLY A 283 33.36 -11.91 -16.31
CA GLY A 283 32.77 -13.22 -16.59
C GLY A 283 31.86 -13.78 -15.48
N PHE A 284 31.58 -13.00 -14.43
CA PHE A 284 30.56 -13.32 -13.44
C PHE A 284 29.30 -12.48 -13.64
N THR A 285 28.15 -13.04 -13.26
CA THR A 285 26.88 -12.31 -13.18
C THR A 285 26.70 -11.75 -11.77
N GLN A 286 26.46 -10.45 -11.67
CA GLN A 286 26.31 -9.74 -10.40
C GLN A 286 24.86 -9.79 -9.88
N THR A 287 24.71 -10.13 -8.60
CA THR A 287 23.48 -9.98 -7.82
C THR A 287 23.81 -9.21 -6.54
N VAL A 288 23.14 -8.07 -6.31
CA VAL A 288 23.27 -7.30 -5.06
C VAL A 288 22.05 -7.58 -4.19
N SER A 289 22.29 -8.01 -2.96
CA SER A 289 21.28 -8.37 -1.98
C SER A 289 21.45 -7.54 -0.71
N TYR A 290 20.44 -7.51 0.16
CA TYR A 290 20.40 -6.65 1.34
C TYR A 290 19.94 -7.42 2.57
N LYS A 291 20.44 -7.02 3.75
CA LYS A 291 20.07 -7.65 5.04
C LYS A 291 18.75 -7.12 5.57
N SER A 292 18.44 -5.86 5.30
CA SER A 292 17.23 -5.19 5.76
C SER A 292 16.92 -3.98 4.88
N ALA A 293 15.82 -3.29 5.20
CA ALA A 293 15.57 -1.95 4.71
C ALA A 293 14.83 -1.13 5.76
N THR A 294 15.06 0.18 5.72
CA THR A 294 14.14 1.15 6.33
C THR A 294 13.11 1.54 5.28
N ASP A 295 11.82 1.27 5.55
CA ASP A 295 10.72 1.61 4.65
C ASP A 295 9.91 2.79 5.22
N THR A 296 9.98 3.93 4.55
CA THR A 296 9.20 5.14 4.88
C THR A 296 8.17 5.47 3.81
N ARG A 297 7.96 4.55 2.85
CA ARG A 297 7.06 4.78 1.72
C ARG A 297 5.63 4.97 2.23
N ALA A 298 5.00 6.01 1.72
CA ALA A 298 3.62 6.34 2.02
C ALA A 298 2.98 7.08 0.85
N CYS A 299 1.66 7.26 0.92
CA CYS A 299 0.93 8.13 0.02
C CYS A 299 0.52 9.41 0.73
N SER A 300 0.65 10.55 0.07
CA SER A 300 0.12 11.81 0.59
C SER A 300 -1.39 11.68 0.82
N ALA A 301 -1.88 12.23 1.93
CA ALA A 301 -3.31 12.19 2.28
C ALA A 301 -4.19 12.75 1.16
N CYS A 302 -5.35 12.12 0.96
CA CYS A 302 -6.35 12.61 0.03
C CYS A 302 -7.10 13.81 0.60
N SER A 303 -7.37 14.81 -0.24
CA SER A 303 -8.23 15.93 0.11
C SER A 303 -9.21 16.25 -1.03
N CYS A 304 -10.37 16.76 -0.65
CA CYS A 304 -11.47 17.05 -1.56
C CYS A 304 -11.92 18.50 -1.40
N ALA A 305 -11.87 19.25 -2.49
CA ALA A 305 -12.39 20.61 -2.55
C ALA A 305 -13.76 20.60 -3.28
N PRO A 306 -14.82 21.15 -2.67
CA PRO A 306 -16.13 21.23 -3.33
C PRO A 306 -16.25 22.48 -4.22
N PRO A 307 -16.44 22.36 -5.55
CA PRO A 307 -16.93 23.43 -6.38
C PRO A 307 -18.46 23.41 -6.32
N THR A 308 -19.01 23.75 -5.16
CA THR A 308 -20.47 23.77 -4.98
C THR A 308 -21.05 24.90 -5.81
N THR A 309 -22.10 24.57 -6.55
CA THR A 309 -22.95 25.47 -7.32
C THR A 309 -24.39 25.26 -6.90
N CYS A 310 -25.27 26.20 -7.23
CA CYS A 310 -26.69 26.07 -6.96
C CYS A 310 -27.44 26.03 -8.27
N THR A 311 -28.26 25.01 -8.45
CA THR A 311 -29.12 24.87 -9.63
C THR A 311 -30.59 24.86 -9.21
N GLY A 312 -31.42 25.56 -9.98
CA GLY A 312 -32.86 25.67 -9.71
C GLY A 312 -33.18 26.76 -8.69
N GLY A 313 -34.26 26.52 -7.92
CA GLY A 313 -34.92 27.55 -7.14
C GLY A 313 -36.09 28.14 -7.94
N GLN A 314 -37.32 27.90 -7.50
CA GLN A 314 -38.51 28.43 -8.18
C GLN A 314 -39.62 28.73 -7.20
N TYR A 315 -40.57 29.54 -7.64
CA TYR A 315 -41.84 29.76 -6.94
C TYR A 315 -42.98 29.18 -7.78
N ARG A 316 -43.90 28.48 -7.13
CA ARG A 316 -45.10 27.90 -7.78
C ARG A 316 -46.34 28.56 -7.20
N PHE A 317 -47.17 29.10 -8.08
CA PHE A 317 -48.44 29.72 -7.73
C PHE A 317 -49.57 28.70 -7.90
N PHE A 318 -50.35 28.52 -6.84
CA PHE A 318 -51.47 27.58 -6.78
C PHE A 318 -52.77 28.35 -6.65
N ASP A 319 -53.80 27.82 -7.29
CA ASP A 319 -55.19 28.27 -7.20
C ASP A 319 -55.86 27.88 -5.87
N TYR A 320 -55.23 27.02 -5.08
CA TYR A 320 -55.74 26.63 -3.76
C TYR A 320 -54.81 27.08 -2.64
N ASP A 321 -55.40 27.17 -1.44
CA ASP A 321 -54.65 27.37 -0.21
C ASP A 321 -53.78 26.13 0.09
N MET A 322 -52.76 26.33 0.92
CA MET A 322 -51.85 25.28 1.40
C MET A 322 -51.07 24.54 0.28
N CYS A 323 -50.88 25.18 -0.87
CA CYS A 323 -50.11 24.67 -2.01
C CYS A 323 -50.59 23.29 -2.47
N THR A 324 -51.91 23.09 -2.46
CA THR A 324 -52.54 21.84 -2.86
C THR A 324 -52.84 21.84 -4.36
N GLU A 325 -52.61 20.69 -5.00
CA GLU A 325 -53.02 20.44 -6.39
C GLU A 325 -54.47 19.98 -6.40
N GLY A 326 -55.35 20.73 -7.06
CA GLY A 326 -56.79 20.43 -7.11
C GLY A 326 -57.59 21.23 -8.15
N GLY A 327 -56.91 22.05 -8.95
CA GLY A 327 -57.49 22.95 -9.96
C GLY A 327 -56.54 23.07 -11.15
N ASP A 328 -56.30 24.30 -11.61
CA ASP A 328 -55.32 24.55 -12.67
C ASP A 328 -53.90 24.15 -12.27
N ASN A 329 -53.08 23.79 -13.27
CA ASN A 329 -51.68 23.45 -13.05
C ASN A 329 -50.92 24.64 -12.45
N PRO A 330 -50.10 24.42 -11.40
CA PRO A 330 -49.37 25.51 -10.76
C PRO A 330 -48.50 26.27 -11.76
N ILE A 331 -48.53 27.60 -11.70
CA ILE A 331 -47.68 28.44 -12.56
C ILE A 331 -46.31 28.56 -11.90
N ALA A 332 -45.29 27.99 -12.54
CA ALA A 332 -43.91 28.12 -12.12
C ALA A 332 -43.28 29.45 -12.58
N VAL A 333 -42.54 30.07 -11.66
CA VAL A 333 -41.64 31.20 -11.85
C VAL A 333 -40.24 30.73 -11.48
N ASP A 334 -39.46 30.37 -12.48
CA ASP A 334 -38.17 29.65 -12.39
C ASP A 334 -37.00 30.41 -13.05
N SER A 335 -37.27 31.59 -13.61
CA SER A 335 -36.28 32.43 -14.29
C SER A 335 -36.64 33.91 -14.17
N ASN A 336 -35.77 34.78 -14.67
CA ASN A 336 -36.03 36.22 -14.79
C ASN A 336 -37.02 36.56 -15.93
N THR A 337 -37.61 35.54 -16.58
CA THR A 337 -38.66 35.74 -17.56
C THR A 337 -39.96 36.10 -16.85
N CYS A 338 -40.62 37.18 -17.29
CA CYS A 338 -41.89 37.57 -16.70
C CYS A 338 -42.97 36.53 -16.96
N ARG A 339 -43.69 36.14 -15.91
CA ARG A 339 -44.80 35.19 -15.96
C ARG A 339 -46.03 35.85 -15.40
N ASN A 340 -47.13 35.87 -16.16
CA ASN A 340 -48.43 36.25 -15.65
C ASN A 340 -48.96 35.10 -14.77
N VAL A 341 -49.21 35.39 -13.51
CA VAL A 341 -49.70 34.42 -12.52
C VAL A 341 -51.12 34.75 -12.05
N GLY A 342 -51.72 35.84 -12.56
CA GLY A 342 -53.03 36.31 -12.13
C GLY A 342 -54.18 35.34 -12.40
N ALA A 343 -54.03 34.43 -13.36
CA ALA A 343 -55.02 33.40 -13.64
C ALA A 343 -55.18 32.37 -12.50
N SER A 344 -54.12 32.17 -11.69
CA SER A 344 -54.13 31.26 -10.53
C SER A 344 -54.50 31.96 -9.22
N LEU A 345 -54.98 33.20 -9.28
CA LEU A 345 -55.37 33.98 -8.12
C LEU A 345 -56.88 34.18 -8.13
N ASP A 346 -57.63 33.16 -7.68
CA ASP A 346 -59.01 33.40 -7.30
C ASP A 346 -59.06 34.13 -5.95
N SER A 347 -60.09 34.97 -5.74
CA SER A 347 -60.19 35.83 -4.54
C SER A 347 -60.38 35.06 -3.23
N SER A 348 -60.65 33.75 -3.30
CA SER A 348 -61.01 32.90 -2.17
C SER A 348 -59.86 32.02 -1.72
N THR A 349 -59.17 31.37 -2.66
CA THR A 349 -58.14 30.36 -2.42
C THR A 349 -56.96 30.63 -3.34
N TRP A 350 -55.75 30.66 -2.79
CA TRP A 350 -54.50 30.70 -3.55
C TRP A 350 -53.32 30.58 -2.58
N SER A 351 -52.17 30.17 -3.10
CA SER A 351 -50.94 30.15 -2.32
C SER A 351 -49.69 30.13 -3.21
N ILE A 352 -48.54 30.41 -2.58
CA ILE A 352 -47.23 30.36 -3.23
C ILE A 352 -46.35 29.36 -2.49
N GLN A 353 -45.79 28.41 -3.21
CA GLN A 353 -44.77 27.51 -2.72
C GLN A 353 -43.39 27.98 -3.18
N GLN A 354 -42.41 28.03 -2.27
CA GLN A 354 -41.01 28.08 -2.64
C GLN A 354 -40.44 26.66 -2.78
N VAL A 355 -39.77 26.39 -3.90
CA VAL A 355 -39.03 25.15 -4.14
C VAL A 355 -37.55 25.50 -4.09
N LEU A 356 -36.85 24.97 -3.10
CA LEU A 356 -35.45 25.27 -2.83
C LEU A 356 -34.55 24.92 -4.02
N ALA A 357 -33.51 25.74 -4.22
CA ALA A 357 -32.43 25.39 -5.11
C ALA A 357 -31.60 24.24 -4.54
N THR A 358 -31.15 23.34 -5.42
CA THR A 358 -30.37 22.18 -5.02
C THR A 358 -28.89 22.49 -5.18
N PRO A 359 -28.06 22.27 -4.14
CA PRO A 359 -26.62 22.33 -4.29
C PRO A 359 -26.18 21.20 -5.21
N SER A 360 -25.38 21.54 -6.22
CA SER A 360 -24.84 20.61 -7.20
C SER A 360 -23.36 20.92 -7.44
N GLY A 361 -22.58 19.91 -7.81
CA GLY A 361 -21.15 20.05 -8.03
C GLY A 361 -20.44 18.71 -7.89
N GLY A 362 -19.25 18.59 -8.46
CA GLY A 362 -18.40 17.42 -8.33
C GLY A 362 -17.14 17.77 -7.57
N CYS A 363 -16.81 17.05 -6.51
CA CYS A 363 -15.61 17.32 -5.73
C CYS A 363 -14.34 16.98 -6.51
N THR A 364 -13.38 17.90 -6.47
CA THR A 364 -12.07 17.68 -7.09
C THR A 364 -11.16 17.04 -6.06
N ALA A 365 -10.72 15.81 -6.34
CA ALA A 365 -9.79 15.09 -5.50
C ALA A 365 -8.35 15.56 -5.75
N THR A 366 -7.56 15.68 -4.69
CA THR A 366 -6.12 15.93 -4.74
C THR A 366 -5.40 15.03 -3.72
N GLY A 367 -4.09 14.85 -3.89
CA GLY A 367 -3.28 13.96 -3.05
C GLY A 367 -2.95 12.63 -3.74
N GLY A 368 -2.72 11.59 -2.94
CA GLY A 368 -2.39 10.24 -3.44
C GLY A 368 -1.05 10.15 -4.17
N GLN A 369 -0.16 11.13 -3.98
CA GLN A 369 1.18 11.08 -4.55
C GLN A 369 2.11 10.24 -3.67
N PRO A 370 3.06 9.49 -4.26
CA PRO A 370 4.07 8.78 -3.49
C PRO A 370 4.93 9.75 -2.69
N THR A 371 5.25 9.35 -1.47
CA THR A 371 6.12 10.05 -0.52
C THR A 371 7.02 9.05 0.18
N GLY A 372 8.12 9.54 0.75
CA GLY A 372 9.12 8.68 1.37
C GLY A 372 9.85 7.80 0.35
N GLU A 373 10.65 6.89 0.89
CA GLU A 373 11.47 5.97 0.10
C GLU A 373 11.71 4.67 0.86
N LEU A 374 12.15 3.65 0.11
CA LEU A 374 12.73 2.44 0.66
C LEU A 374 14.24 2.59 0.60
N SER A 375 14.91 2.44 1.75
CA SER A 375 16.37 2.47 1.84
C SER A 375 16.89 1.09 2.25
N PRO A 376 17.42 0.30 1.30
CA PRO A 376 18.05 -0.98 1.62
C PRO A 376 19.33 -0.79 2.44
N GLU A 377 19.60 -1.74 3.33
CA GLU A 377 20.68 -1.70 4.31
C GLU A 377 21.47 -3.02 4.30
N GLY A 378 22.76 -2.93 4.61
CA GLY A 378 23.64 -4.11 4.67
C GLY A 378 23.76 -4.82 3.33
N ALA A 379 24.18 -4.09 2.28
CA ALA A 379 24.39 -4.65 0.96
C ALA A 379 25.42 -5.80 1.00
N VAL A 380 25.19 -6.85 0.21
CA VAL A 380 26.07 -7.98 -0.02
C VAL A 380 26.05 -8.28 -1.52
N THR A 381 27.21 -8.36 -2.14
CA THR A 381 27.33 -8.70 -3.55
C THR A 381 27.63 -10.18 -3.71
N PHE A 382 26.89 -10.86 -4.58
CA PHE A 382 27.18 -12.19 -5.09
C PHE A 382 27.55 -12.12 -6.57
N CYS A 383 28.57 -12.88 -6.95
CA CYS A 383 29.03 -13.02 -8.32
C CYS A 383 29.00 -14.52 -8.65
N CYS A 384 28.07 -14.92 -9.52
CA CYS A 384 27.79 -16.31 -9.85
C CYS A 384 28.12 -16.60 -11.32
N LYS A 385 28.38 -17.87 -11.64
CA LYS A 385 28.55 -18.38 -13.00
C LYS A 385 27.51 -19.44 -13.31
#